data_AF-A0A933BXN7-F1
#
_entry.id   AF-A0A933BXN7-F1
#
_cell.length_a   1.000
_cell.length_b   1.000
_cell.length_c   1.000
_cell.angle_alpha   90.00
_cell.angle_beta   90.00
_cell.angle_gamma   90.00
#
_symmetry.space_group_name_H-M   'P 1'
#
loop_
_entity.id
_entity.type
_entity.pdbx_description
1 polymer ?
#
loop_
_entity_poly.entity_id
_entity_poly.type
_entity_poly.pdbx_seq_one_letter_code
_entity_poly.pdbx_strand_id
1 'polypeptide(L)' 'MTEADLLSAAKRYLKERYGEDTVAMTVTQNGVKDGTGVLAVDCTVRFGGETSDWSKRFTFTRGRITDMSARRR' A
#
# COMPACT_ATOMS: atom_id res chain seq x y z
N MET A 1 -12.63 9.71 1.73
CA MET A 1 -11.64 9.11 0.81
C MET A 1 -12.22 7.83 0.27
N THR A 2 -12.10 7.61 -1.02
CA THR A 2 -12.52 6.37 -1.69
C THR A 2 -11.41 5.32 -1.62
N GLU A 3 -11.73 4.06 -1.89
CA GLU A 3 -10.70 3.01 -2.00
C GLU A 3 -9.67 3.30 -3.10
N ALA A 4 -10.10 3.93 -4.20
CA ALA A 4 -9.20 4.36 -5.27
C ALA A 4 -8.19 5.41 -4.79
N ASP A 5 -8.61 6.35 -3.92
CA ASP A 5 -7.71 7.33 -3.31
C ASP A 5 -6.67 6.66 -2.41
N LEU A 6 -7.10 5.66 -1.63
CA LEU A 6 -6.24 4.91 -0.71
C LEU A 6 -5.21 4.07 -1.49
N LEU A 7 -5.63 3.39 -2.54
CA LEU A 7 -4.74 2.65 -3.44
C LEU A 7 -3.72 3.59 -4.11
N SER A 8 -4.16 4.75 -4.58
CA SER A 8 -3.27 5.74 -5.17
C SER A 8 -2.24 6.27 -4.16
N ALA A 9 -2.67 6.52 -2.92
CA ALA A 9 -1.77 6.91 -1.83
C ALA A 9 -0.76 5.80 -1.50
N ALA A 10 -1.18 4.54 -1.45
CA ALA A 10 -0.31 3.39 -1.20
C ALA A 10 0.74 3.22 -2.30
N LYS A 11 0.33 3.25 -3.57
CA LYS A 11 1.25 3.17 -4.73
C LYS A 11 2.30 4.29 -4.70
N ARG A 12 1.85 5.53 -4.46
CA ARG A 12 2.75 6.68 -4.32
C ARG A 12 3.73 6.50 -3.16
N TYR A 13 3.25 6.06 -2.00
CA TYR A 13 4.09 5.82 -0.83
C TYR A 13 5.18 4.76 -1.11
N LEU A 14 4.83 3.64 -1.78
CA LEU A 14 5.81 2.62 -2.15
C LEU A 14 6.88 3.16 -3.09
N LYS A 15 6.49 3.96 -4.09
CA LYS A 15 7.44 4.58 -5.02
C LYS A 15 8.35 5.58 -4.33
N GLU A 16 7.80 6.50 -3.54
CA GLU A 16 8.54 7.59 -2.91
C GLU A 16 9.45 7.11 -1.77
N ARG A 17 9.02 6.11 -0.99
CA ARG A 17 9.76 5.63 0.18
C ARG A 17 10.72 4.49 -0.12
N TYR A 18 10.36 3.60 -1.04
CA TYR A 18 11.12 2.38 -1.31
C TYR A 18 11.61 2.26 -2.75
N GLY A 19 11.23 3.18 -3.64
CA GLY A 19 11.57 3.08 -5.07
C GLY A 19 10.85 1.94 -5.79
N GLU A 20 9.86 1.32 -5.15
CA GLU A 20 9.13 0.18 -5.69
C GLU A 20 8.09 0.62 -6.72
N ASP A 21 8.09 -0.03 -7.89
CA ASP A 21 7.03 0.12 -8.89
C ASP A 21 5.94 -0.92 -8.63
N THR A 22 4.70 -0.45 -8.46
CA THR A 22 3.56 -1.36 -8.27
C THR A 22 3.12 -1.95 -9.60
N VAL A 23 3.26 -3.28 -9.75
CA VAL A 23 2.81 -4.03 -10.93
C VAL A 23 1.34 -4.41 -10.76
N ALA A 24 1.00 -4.98 -9.61
CA ALA A 24 -0.36 -5.36 -9.25
C ALA A 24 -0.61 -5.04 -7.78
N MET A 25 -1.85 -4.69 -7.43
CA MET A 25 -2.26 -4.42 -6.05
C MET A 25 -3.75 -4.69 -5.90
N THR A 26 -4.09 -5.54 -4.96
CA THR A 26 -5.47 -5.95 -4.66
C THR A 26 -5.75 -5.70 -3.18
N VAL A 27 -6.83 -5.00 -2.88
CA VAL A 27 -7.25 -4.77 -1.49
C VAL A 27 -7.78 -6.08 -0.91
N THR A 28 -7.22 -6.48 0.23
CA THR A 28 -7.69 -7.65 0.98
C THR A 28 -8.54 -7.24 2.17
N GLN A 29 -8.31 -6.05 2.72
CA GLN A 29 -9.12 -5.46 3.79
C GLN A 29 -9.04 -3.93 3.76
N ASN A 30 -10.17 -3.26 3.87
CA ASN A 30 -10.24 -1.81 3.99
C ASN A 30 -10.93 -1.41 5.31
N GLY A 31 -10.11 -1.05 6.30
CA GLY A 31 -10.58 -0.55 7.60
C GLY A 31 -10.49 0.98 7.73
N VAL A 32 -10.21 1.71 6.66
CA VAL A 32 -10.01 3.16 6.72
C VAL A 32 -11.37 3.88 6.74
N LYS A 33 -11.64 4.64 7.79
CA LYS A 33 -12.82 5.50 7.94
C LYS A 33 -12.38 6.93 8.16
N ASP A 34 -12.94 7.87 7.40
CA ASP A 34 -12.60 9.29 7.49
C ASP A 34 -11.09 9.57 7.43
N GLY A 35 -10.38 8.79 6.59
CA GLY A 35 -8.93 8.91 6.38
C GLY A 35 -8.07 8.35 7.52
N THR A 36 -8.64 7.60 8.46
CA THR A 36 -7.89 6.96 9.56
C THR A 36 -8.23 5.47 9.63
N GLY A 37 -7.22 4.62 9.83
CA GLY A 37 -7.39 3.17 9.91
C GLY A 37 -6.32 2.43 9.12
N VAL A 38 -6.59 1.18 8.75
CA VAL A 38 -5.60 0.34 8.05
C VAL A 38 -6.17 -0.14 6.72
N LEU A 39 -5.37 -0.02 5.67
CA LEU A 39 -5.58 -0.67 4.37
C LEU A 39 -4.63 -1.86 4.26
N ALA A 40 -5.16 -3.08 4.09
CA ALA A 40 -4.37 -4.26 3.80
C ALA A 40 -4.50 -4.62 2.32
N VAL A 41 -3.38 -4.94 1.69
CA VAL A 41 -3.31 -5.31 0.27
C VAL A 41 -2.38 -6.50 0.08
N ASP A 42 -2.66 -7.28 -0.95
CA ASP A 42 -1.67 -8.14 -1.58
C ASP A 42 -1.19 -7.43 -2.85
N CYS A 43 0.13 -7.36 -3.05
CA CYS A 43 0.71 -6.66 -4.19
C CYS A 43 1.95 -7.35 -4.76
N THR A 44 2.14 -7.13 -6.06
CA THR A 44 3.35 -7.46 -6.79
C THR A 44 4.09 -6.16 -7.06
N VAL A 45 5.34 -6.08 -6.63
CA VAL A 45 6.19 -4.89 -6.82
C VAL A 45 7.46 -5.25 -7.57
N ARG A 46 7.99 -4.27 -8.32
CA ARG A 46 9.28 -4.36 -8.97
C ARG A 46 10.27 -3.41 -8.33
N PHE A 47 11.45 -3.91 -7.99
CA PHE A 47 12.55 -3.12 -7.45
C PHE A 47 13.89 -3.69 -7.95
N GLY A 48 14.79 -2.84 -8.43
CA GLY A 48 16.10 -3.28 -8.94
C GLY A 48 16.03 -4.28 -10.11
N GLY A 49 14.92 -4.31 -10.87
CA GLY A 49 14.70 -5.28 -11.94
C GLY A 49 14.06 -6.60 -11.49
N GLU A 50 14.01 -6.87 -10.19
CA GLU A 50 13.36 -8.05 -9.63
C GLU A 50 11.88 -7.78 -9.34
N THR A 51 11.03 -8.78 -9.53
CA THR A 51 9.60 -8.71 -9.22
C THR A 51 9.30 -9.66 -8.06
N SER A 52 8.53 -9.21 -7.07
CA SER A 52 8.20 -10.01 -5.89
C SER A 52 6.82 -9.69 -5.32
N ASP A 53 6.24 -10.68 -4.64
CA ASP A 53 4.89 -10.63 -4.07
C ASP A 53 4.91 -10.42 -2.55
N TRP A 54 4.01 -9.57 -2.08
CA TRP A 54 3.96 -9.12 -0.70
C TRP A 54 2.53 -8.95 -0.21
N SER A 55 2.34 -9.19 1.08
CA SER A 55 1.18 -8.69 1.83
C SER A 55 1.63 -7.46 2.62
N LYS A 56 1.00 -6.30 2.37
CA LYS A 56 1.34 -5.03 3.01
C LYS A 56 0.14 -4.44 3.73
N ARG A 57 0.37 -3.78 4.87
CA ARG A 57 -0.64 -3.05 5.63
C ARG A 57 -0.19 -1.60 5.78
N PHE A 58 -1.00 -0.67 5.32
CA PHE A 58 -0.75 0.77 5.39
C PHE A 58 -1.62 1.38 6.47
N THR A 59 -1.00 2.02 7.46
CA THR A 59 -1.71 2.76 8.50
C THR A 59 -1.93 4.18 8.05
N PHE A 60 -3.19 4.59 7.97
CA PHE A 60 -3.62 5.93 7.65
C PHE A 60 -3.97 6.71 8.91
N THR A 61 -3.57 7.99 8.94
CA THR A 61 -4.01 8.98 9.94
C THR A 61 -4.26 10.29 9.23
N ARG A 62 -5.48 10.84 9.37
CA ARG A 62 -5.89 12.09 8.70
C ARG A 62 -5.58 12.12 7.19
N GLY A 63 -5.83 10.99 6.52
CA GLY A 63 -5.66 10.81 5.08
C GLY A 63 -4.23 10.59 4.59
N ARG A 64 -3.26 10.43 5.51
CA ARG A 64 -1.85 10.20 5.18
C ARG A 64 -1.37 8.86 5.73
N ILE A 65 -0.50 8.18 4.98
CA ILE A 65 0.16 6.97 5.46
C ILE A 65 1.23 7.39 6.48
N THR A 66 1.11 6.88 7.70
CA THR A 66 2.06 7.15 8.80
C THR A 66 2.97 5.97 9.08
N ASP A 67 2.52 4.75 8.76
CA ASP A 67 3.28 3.53 8.97
C ASP A 67 2.91 2.46 7.94
N MET A 68 3.83 1.51 7.73
CA MET A 68 3.61 0.35 6.87
C MET A 68 4.34 -0.88 7.41
N SER A 69 3.61 -2.00 7.52
CA SER A 69 4.20 -3.33 7.72
C SER A 69 4.12 -4.15 6.43
N ALA A 70 5.16 -4.92 6.12
CA ALA A 70 5.21 -5.78 4.95
C ALA A 70 5.65 -7.20 5.34
N ARG A 71 5.06 -8.19 4.67
CA ARG A 71 5.43 -9.59 4.78
C ARG A 71 5.51 -10.20 3.38
N ARG A 72 6.62 -10.87 3.07
CA ARG A 72 6.79 -11.57 1.79
C ARG A 72 5.83 -12.75 1.72
N ARG A 73 5.22 -12.99 0.55
CA ARG A 73 4.38 -14.16 0.27
C ARG A 73 5.18 -15.27 -0.36
#